data_AF-A0A5J5AUF1-F1
#
_entry.id   AF-A0A5J5AUF1-F1
#
_cell.length_a   1.000
_cell.length_b   1.000
_cell.length_c   1.000
_cell.angle_alpha   90.00
_cell.angle_beta   90.00
_cell.angle_gamma   90.00
#
_symmetry.space_group_name_H-M   'P 1'
#
loop_
_entity.id
_entity.type
_entity.pdbx_description
1 polymer ?
#
loop_
_entity_poly.entity_id
_entity_poly.type
_entity_poly.pdbx_seq_one_letter_code
_entity_poly.pdbx_strand_id
1 'polypeptide(L)'
;MDLAVKTKNSQSHSWSAQFGTHVLQLKKTPATNITAIGRAMTQLAVSMKDVLREMKELKLASSDPADETSEEASAKDEIEPHDSENSFAGDLGDDLSPEEMKISQLASGVVSETLLVIKELIRSITGLLKQENSDNSSNSVDSLERLLKLCQEIGVQVDELGACLYPPQEVPAMKAASEKISSLIDEIQLEVENLKGSSEAYFQACSGLRNSLRQLESELDRSSTADIVPKMQNLVVDN
;
A
#
# COMPACT_ATOMS: atom_id res chain seq x y z
N MET A 1 -13.46 42.96 -39.74
CA MET A 1 -14.56 42.45 -38.87
C MET A 1 -14.38 40.97 -38.50
N ASP A 2 -13.42 40.23 -39.09
CA ASP A 2 -13.24 38.78 -38.84
C ASP A 2 -12.53 38.36 -37.54
N LEU A 3 -11.70 39.22 -36.93
CA LEU A 3 -10.98 38.85 -35.71
C LEU A 3 -11.91 38.70 -34.50
N ALA A 4 -12.93 39.55 -34.38
CA ALA A 4 -13.88 39.51 -33.26
C ALA A 4 -14.85 38.32 -33.32
N VAL A 5 -15.12 37.78 -34.52
CA VAL A 5 -15.98 36.59 -34.71
C VAL A 5 -15.22 35.32 -34.32
N LYS A 6 -13.93 35.24 -34.64
CA LYS A 6 -13.09 34.08 -34.32
C LYS A 6 -12.85 33.89 -32.82
N THR A 7 -12.69 34.98 -32.07
CA THR A 7 -12.50 34.94 -30.61
C THR A 7 -13.78 34.50 -29.88
N LYS A 8 -14.96 34.98 -30.31
CA LYS A 8 -16.25 34.57 -29.74
C LYS A 8 -16.54 33.09 -29.98
N ASN A 9 -16.19 32.57 -31.15
CA ASN A 9 -16.39 31.15 -31.46
C ASN A 9 -15.46 30.25 -30.63
N SER A 10 -14.21 30.67 -30.41
CA SER A 10 -13.25 29.92 -29.59
C SER A 10 -13.64 29.89 -28.10
N GLN A 11 -14.16 30.99 -27.54
CA GLN A 11 -14.68 31.01 -26.17
C GLN A 11 -15.95 30.16 -26.01
N SER A 12 -16.87 30.21 -26.97
CA SER A 12 -18.08 29.35 -26.99
C SER A 12 -17.75 27.84 -26.96
N HIS A 13 -16.76 27.41 -27.74
CA HIS A 13 -16.31 26.02 -27.75
C HIS A 13 -15.59 25.62 -26.45
N SER A 14 -14.80 26.52 -25.85
CA SER A 14 -14.14 26.27 -24.56
C SER A 14 -15.14 26.13 -23.41
N TRP A 15 -16.18 26.98 -23.38
CA TRP A 15 -17.25 26.90 -22.39
C TRP A 15 -18.08 25.63 -22.57
N SER A 16 -18.43 25.27 -23.81
CA SER A 16 -19.18 24.04 -24.09
C SER A 16 -18.39 22.77 -23.70
N ALA A 17 -17.06 22.79 -23.89
CA ALA A 17 -16.18 21.70 -23.46
C ALA A 17 -16.07 21.62 -21.92
N GLN A 18 -15.92 22.74 -21.23
CA GLN A 18 -15.93 22.79 -19.76
C GLN A 18 -17.28 22.37 -19.18
N PHE A 19 -18.39 22.88 -19.69
CA PHE A 19 -19.72 22.45 -19.25
C PHE A 19 -19.97 20.97 -19.54
N GLY A 20 -19.53 20.46 -20.70
CA GLY A 20 -19.59 19.04 -21.03
C GLY A 20 -18.80 18.16 -20.06
N THR A 21 -17.58 18.56 -19.69
CA THR A 21 -16.77 17.84 -18.69
C THR A 21 -17.36 17.93 -17.28
N HIS A 22 -17.93 19.08 -16.88
CA HIS A 22 -18.62 19.23 -15.60
C HIS A 22 -19.92 18.40 -15.51
N VAL A 23 -20.71 18.30 -16.58
CA VAL A 23 -21.92 17.45 -16.62
C VAL A 23 -21.55 15.95 -16.63
N LEU A 24 -20.43 15.58 -17.25
CA LEU A 24 -19.89 14.22 -17.19
C LEU A 24 -19.35 13.87 -15.78
N GLN A 25 -18.80 14.83 -15.05
CA GLN A 25 -18.43 14.67 -13.63
C GLN A 25 -19.68 14.43 -12.77
N LEU A 26 -20.78 15.16 -13.02
CA LEU A 26 -22.06 14.95 -12.32
C LEU A 26 -22.64 13.54 -12.56
N LYS A 27 -22.51 12.98 -13.77
CA LYS A 27 -22.90 11.59 -14.07
C LYS A 27 -22.03 10.53 -13.38
N LYS A 28 -20.82 10.87 -12.95
CA LYS A 28 -19.92 9.98 -12.21
C LYS A 28 -20.15 10.05 -10.69
N THR A 29 -20.98 10.97 -10.21
CA THR A 29 -21.34 11.10 -8.80
C THR A 29 -22.15 9.87 -8.36
N PRO A 30 -21.82 9.25 -7.21
CA PRO A 30 -22.61 8.14 -6.68
C PRO A 30 -24.07 8.55 -6.47
N ALA A 31 -25.01 7.72 -6.93
CA ALA A 31 -26.44 8.00 -6.76
C ALA A 31 -26.93 7.76 -5.31
N THR A 32 -26.13 7.06 -4.49
CA THR A 32 -26.42 6.72 -3.10
C THR A 32 -25.16 6.82 -2.24
N ASN A 33 -25.31 7.13 -0.95
CA ASN A 33 -24.21 7.13 0.03
C ASN A 33 -23.44 5.82 0.02
N ILE A 34 -24.15 4.72 -0.14
CA ILE A 34 -23.53 3.41 -0.14
C ILE A 34 -22.64 3.17 -1.37
N THR A 35 -23.06 3.62 -2.54
CA THR A 35 -22.21 3.59 -3.74
C THR A 35 -20.97 4.49 -3.57
N ALA A 36 -21.12 5.61 -2.85
CA ALA A 36 -19.98 6.49 -2.53
C ALA A 36 -18.98 5.80 -1.62
N ILE A 37 -19.46 5.14 -0.57
CA ILE A 37 -18.65 4.38 0.39
C ILE A 37 -17.88 3.26 -0.32
N GLY A 38 -18.57 2.43 -1.13
CA GLY A 38 -17.91 1.34 -1.87
C GLY A 38 -16.83 1.84 -2.82
N ARG A 39 -17.02 3.02 -3.45
CA ARG A 39 -15.99 3.66 -4.29
C ARG A 39 -14.81 4.17 -3.46
N ALA A 40 -15.06 4.79 -2.31
CA ALA A 40 -14.00 5.26 -1.42
C ALA A 40 -13.14 4.08 -0.92
N MET A 41 -13.75 2.97 -0.53
CA MET A 41 -13.02 1.74 -0.14
C MET A 41 -12.21 1.16 -1.31
N THR A 42 -12.75 1.22 -2.54
CA THR A 42 -12.00 0.79 -3.74
C THR A 42 -10.79 1.68 -3.99
N GLN A 43 -10.92 3.00 -3.82
CA GLN A 43 -9.80 3.94 -3.97
C GLN A 43 -8.72 3.70 -2.92
N LEU A 44 -9.12 3.46 -1.67
CA LEU A 44 -8.21 3.09 -0.60
C LEU A 44 -7.43 1.81 -0.94
N ALA A 45 -8.10 0.77 -1.45
CA ALA A 45 -7.44 -0.46 -1.86
C ALA A 45 -6.42 -0.23 -3.01
N VAL A 46 -6.70 0.72 -3.90
CA VAL A 46 -5.73 1.14 -4.93
C VAL A 46 -4.52 1.81 -4.30
N SER A 47 -4.70 2.73 -3.36
CA SER A 47 -3.61 3.38 -2.62
C SER A 47 -2.70 2.36 -1.93
N MET A 48 -3.27 1.41 -1.18
CA MET A 48 -2.51 0.35 -0.52
C MET A 48 -1.76 -0.56 -1.50
N LYS A 49 -2.32 -0.77 -2.70
CA LYS A 49 -1.66 -1.54 -3.76
C LYS A 49 -0.45 -0.77 -4.32
N ASP A 50 -0.54 0.54 -4.42
CA ASP A 50 0.56 1.39 -4.88
C ASP A 50 1.71 1.39 -3.84
N VAL A 51 1.40 1.49 -2.54
CA VAL A 51 2.39 1.31 -1.46
C VAL A 51 3.06 -0.06 -1.56
N LEU A 52 2.28 -1.14 -1.72
CA LEU A 52 2.85 -2.48 -1.86
C LEU A 52 3.77 -2.61 -3.09
N ARG A 53 3.46 -1.91 -4.18
CA ARG A 53 4.34 -1.87 -5.36
C ARG A 53 5.64 -1.18 -5.00
N GLU A 54 5.59 -0.02 -4.37
CA GLU A 54 6.78 0.74 -3.95
C GLU A 54 7.65 -0.08 -2.98
N MET A 55 7.05 -0.77 -2.00
CA MET A 55 7.77 -1.67 -1.09
C MET A 55 8.46 -2.85 -1.82
N LYS A 56 7.92 -3.30 -2.95
CA LYS A 56 8.54 -4.36 -3.77
C LYS A 56 9.70 -3.85 -4.62
N GLU A 57 9.73 -2.55 -4.93
CA GLU A 57 10.84 -1.93 -5.64
C GLU A 57 12.08 -1.85 -4.73
N LEU A 58 11.90 -1.62 -3.42
CA LEU A 58 12.99 -1.72 -2.42
C LEU A 58 13.69 -3.08 -2.45
N LYS A 59 12.94 -4.16 -2.72
CA LYS A 59 13.48 -5.52 -2.81
C LYS A 59 14.37 -5.74 -4.05
N LEU A 60 14.14 -5.01 -5.14
CA LEU A 60 14.91 -5.18 -6.38
C LEU A 60 16.22 -4.39 -6.37
N ALA A 61 16.32 -3.35 -5.54
CA ALA A 61 17.53 -2.54 -5.43
C ALA A 61 18.69 -3.28 -4.75
N SER A 62 18.43 -4.23 -3.84
CA SER A 62 19.48 -4.92 -3.05
C SER A 62 20.12 -6.15 -3.75
N SER A 63 19.92 -6.32 -5.06
CA SER A 63 20.49 -7.46 -5.80
C SER A 63 20.91 -7.05 -7.21
N ASP A 64 22.10 -6.45 -7.34
CA ASP A 64 23.08 -6.87 -8.36
C ASP A 64 24.48 -6.36 -8.04
N PRO A 65 25.52 -7.19 -8.24
CA PRO A 65 26.38 -6.89 -9.37
C PRO A 65 26.55 -8.10 -10.28
N ALA A 66 26.11 -7.94 -11.53
CA ALA A 66 26.65 -8.51 -12.75
C ALA A 66 27.45 -9.82 -12.55
N ASP A 67 26.76 -10.95 -12.52
CA ASP A 67 27.33 -12.22 -12.97
C ASP A 67 26.97 -12.42 -14.45
N GLU A 68 27.35 -11.45 -15.28
CA GLU A 68 27.66 -11.73 -16.68
C GLU A 68 29.15 -12.09 -16.73
N THR A 69 29.47 -13.38 -16.59
CA THR A 69 30.43 -14.07 -17.48
C THR A 69 30.61 -15.52 -17.04
N SER A 70 30.15 -16.46 -17.86
CA SER A 70 31.04 -17.50 -18.40
C SER A 70 30.42 -18.10 -19.66
N GLU A 71 31.14 -17.81 -20.74
CA GLU A 71 30.93 -18.03 -22.16
C GLU A 71 30.97 -19.50 -22.58
N GLU A 72 30.36 -19.81 -23.74
CA GLU A 72 31.03 -20.38 -24.93
C GLU A 72 30.01 -20.39 -26.11
N ALA A 73 30.21 -19.90 -27.34
CA ALA A 73 31.32 -19.25 -28.04
C ALA A 73 30.79 -18.52 -29.30
N SER A 74 31.37 -17.37 -29.65
CA SER A 74 31.71 -17.04 -31.05
C SER A 74 32.45 -15.70 -31.18
N ALA A 75 33.77 -15.83 -31.39
CA ALA A 75 34.63 -15.07 -32.29
C ALA A 75 34.43 -13.53 -32.45
N LYS A 76 35.46 -12.83 -31.97
CA LYS A 76 36.42 -11.99 -32.74
C LYS A 76 36.34 -10.45 -32.67
N ASP A 77 37.53 -9.94 -32.37
CA ASP A 77 38.18 -8.68 -32.75
C ASP A 77 37.94 -7.40 -31.93
N GLU A 78 39.10 -6.83 -31.57
CA GLU A 78 39.41 -5.68 -30.73
C GLU A 78 38.95 -4.34 -31.33
N ILE A 79 38.82 -3.32 -30.47
CA ILE A 79 39.48 -1.99 -30.53
C ILE A 79 38.73 -1.01 -29.59
N GLU A 80 39.40 -0.62 -28.48
CA GLU A 80 39.18 0.65 -27.76
C GLU A 80 39.79 1.82 -28.58
N PRO A 81 39.46 3.12 -28.39
CA PRO A 81 39.29 3.78 -27.08
C PRO A 81 38.28 4.97 -27.02
N HIS A 82 38.20 5.61 -25.84
CA HIS A 82 38.03 7.06 -25.60
C HIS A 82 36.76 7.54 -24.84
N ASP A 83 36.94 7.63 -23.52
CA ASP A 83 36.77 8.80 -22.63
C ASP A 83 35.42 9.54 -22.52
N SER A 84 35.07 9.80 -21.25
CA SER A 84 34.23 10.88 -20.72
C SER A 84 32.71 10.78 -20.95
N GLU A 85 31.94 10.46 -19.90
CA GLU A 85 31.45 11.43 -18.91
C GLU A 85 30.42 10.76 -17.98
N ASN A 86 30.67 10.85 -16.68
CA ASN A 86 29.65 11.07 -15.66
C ASN A 86 28.50 10.05 -15.61
N SER A 87 28.77 8.79 -15.24
CA SER A 87 27.74 8.06 -14.53
C SER A 87 27.64 8.69 -13.15
N PHE A 88 26.65 9.57 -13.00
CA PHE A 88 26.17 9.99 -11.70
C PHE A 88 25.56 8.73 -11.06
N ALA A 89 26.42 7.85 -10.56
CA ALA A 89 26.09 6.89 -9.52
C ALA A 89 25.77 7.75 -8.30
N GLY A 90 24.57 8.35 -8.32
CA GLY A 90 23.95 8.85 -7.11
C GLY A 90 23.81 7.63 -6.23
N ASP A 91 24.78 7.44 -5.34
CA ASP A 91 24.64 7.38 -3.88
C ASP A 91 23.18 7.25 -3.40
N LEU A 92 22.45 6.27 -3.93
CA LEU A 92 21.06 6.02 -3.63
C LEU A 92 21.01 4.84 -2.67
N GLY A 93 21.38 5.14 -1.43
CA GLY A 93 21.10 4.31 -0.27
C GLY A 93 22.02 3.11 -0.13
N ASP A 94 22.64 3.03 1.04
CA ASP A 94 23.26 1.81 1.54
C ASP A 94 22.27 0.64 1.38
N ASP A 95 22.74 -0.48 0.82
CA ASP A 95 21.90 -1.67 0.63
C ASP A 95 21.30 -2.10 1.97
N LEU A 96 20.02 -2.50 1.97
CA LEU A 96 19.39 -3.07 3.16
C LEU A 96 20.21 -4.25 3.67
N SER A 97 20.49 -4.29 4.97
CA SER A 97 21.10 -5.47 5.56
C SER A 97 20.20 -6.71 5.38
N PRO A 98 20.74 -7.94 5.45
CA PRO A 98 19.92 -9.15 5.33
C PRO A 98 18.74 -9.21 6.31
N GLU A 99 18.90 -8.58 7.47
CA GLU A 99 17.88 -8.47 8.50
C GLU A 99 16.80 -7.44 8.14
N GLU A 100 17.20 -6.22 7.75
CA GLU A 100 16.29 -5.17 7.28
C GLU A 100 15.52 -5.59 6.01
N MET A 101 16.16 -6.37 5.14
CA MET A 101 15.55 -6.96 3.97
C MET A 101 14.48 -8.00 4.34
N LYS A 102 14.74 -8.82 5.35
CA LYS A 102 13.75 -9.78 5.87
C LYS A 102 12.56 -9.08 6.50
N ILE A 103 12.80 -8.02 7.29
CA ILE A 103 11.76 -7.14 7.85
C ILE A 103 10.91 -6.54 6.71
N SER A 104 11.53 -6.03 5.66
CA SER A 104 10.85 -5.48 4.47
C SER A 104 9.95 -6.50 3.78
N GLN A 105 10.41 -7.75 3.65
CA GLN A 105 9.62 -8.83 3.06
C GLN A 105 8.40 -9.19 3.92
N LEU A 106 8.56 -9.28 5.24
CA LEU A 106 7.47 -9.56 6.17
C LEU A 106 6.44 -8.43 6.19
N ALA A 107 6.89 -7.17 6.23
CA ALA A 107 6.03 -5.99 6.14
C ALA A 107 5.25 -5.95 4.81
N SER A 108 5.91 -6.25 3.69
CA SER A 108 5.24 -6.39 2.39
C SER A 108 4.17 -7.50 2.39
N GLY A 109 4.43 -8.59 3.13
CA GLY A 109 3.45 -9.66 3.38
C GLY A 109 2.22 -9.16 4.15
N VAL A 110 2.43 -8.39 5.21
CA VAL A 110 1.34 -7.75 5.98
C VAL A 110 0.48 -6.84 5.10
N VAL A 111 1.09 -5.97 4.29
CA VAL A 111 0.33 -5.09 3.38
C VAL A 111 -0.42 -5.90 2.31
N SER A 112 0.18 -6.98 1.80
CA SER A 112 -0.48 -7.88 0.84
C SER A 112 -1.72 -8.55 1.43
N GLU A 113 -1.63 -9.10 2.64
CA GLU A 113 -2.77 -9.71 3.34
C GLU A 113 -3.83 -8.66 3.74
N THR A 114 -3.40 -7.46 4.14
CA THR A 114 -4.31 -6.34 4.42
C THR A 114 -5.14 -6.01 3.19
N LEU A 115 -4.51 -5.95 2.01
CA LEU A 115 -5.20 -5.72 0.75
C LEU A 115 -6.21 -6.84 0.42
N LEU A 116 -5.93 -8.10 0.78
CA LEU A 116 -6.88 -9.19 0.64
C LEU A 116 -8.10 -8.99 1.55
N VAL A 117 -7.91 -8.63 2.82
CA VAL A 117 -9.02 -8.33 3.73
C VAL A 117 -9.91 -7.21 3.19
N ILE A 118 -9.32 -6.12 2.72
CA ILE A 118 -10.09 -4.99 2.15
C ILE A 118 -10.84 -5.42 0.88
N LYS A 119 -10.26 -6.25 0.01
CA LYS A 119 -10.95 -6.79 -1.17
C LYS A 119 -12.16 -7.65 -0.77
N GLU A 120 -11.99 -8.55 0.19
CA GLU A 120 -13.07 -9.41 0.66
C GLU A 120 -14.16 -8.62 1.37
N LEU A 121 -13.80 -7.55 2.11
CA LEU A 121 -14.73 -6.61 2.70
C LEU A 121 -15.57 -5.88 1.63
N ILE A 122 -14.94 -5.34 0.59
CA ILE A 122 -15.65 -4.70 -0.54
C ILE A 122 -16.62 -5.70 -1.19
N ARG A 123 -16.19 -6.96 -1.35
CA ARG A 123 -17.03 -8.03 -1.92
C ARG A 123 -18.24 -8.34 -1.02
N SER A 124 -18.04 -8.44 0.29
CA SER A 124 -19.09 -8.63 1.29
C SER A 124 -20.12 -7.50 1.25
N ILE A 125 -19.66 -6.25 1.32
CA ILE A 125 -20.52 -5.06 1.25
C ILE A 125 -21.31 -5.07 -0.07
N THR A 126 -20.63 -5.24 -1.20
CA THR A 126 -21.28 -5.28 -2.53
C THR A 126 -22.36 -6.37 -2.61
N GLY A 127 -22.17 -7.50 -1.93
CA GLY A 127 -23.18 -8.56 -1.81
C GLY A 127 -24.42 -8.11 -1.05
N LEU A 128 -24.23 -7.44 0.10
CA LEU A 128 -25.33 -6.91 0.92
C LEU A 128 -26.19 -5.90 0.15
N LEU A 129 -25.58 -5.03 -0.65
CA LEU A 129 -26.31 -4.02 -1.44
C LEU A 129 -27.24 -4.59 -2.50
N LYS A 130 -26.93 -5.80 -2.98
CA LYS A 130 -27.80 -6.50 -3.94
C LYS A 130 -29.02 -7.14 -3.27
N GLN A 131 -29.01 -7.27 -1.94
CA GLN A 131 -30.05 -7.94 -1.16
C GLN A 131 -30.98 -6.96 -0.43
N GLU A 132 -30.62 -5.69 -0.33
CA GLU A 132 -31.38 -4.68 0.40
C GLU A 132 -32.69 -4.31 -0.34
N ASN A 133 -33.81 -4.91 0.11
CA ASN A 133 -35.17 -4.50 -0.24
C ASN A 133 -35.75 -3.66 0.92
N SER A 134 -35.84 -2.35 0.67
CA SER A 134 -36.64 -1.25 1.25
C SER A 134 -36.82 -0.99 2.76
N ASP A 135 -36.39 -1.78 3.76
CA ASP A 135 -36.81 -1.51 5.16
C ASP A 135 -35.71 -1.22 6.23
N ASN A 136 -34.40 -1.31 5.94
CA ASN A 136 -33.33 -1.19 6.97
C ASN A 136 -32.19 -0.18 6.66
N SER A 137 -32.42 0.80 5.79
CA SER A 137 -31.34 1.58 5.18
C SER A 137 -30.51 2.49 6.11
N SER A 138 -31.07 3.03 7.20
CA SER A 138 -30.33 3.99 8.04
C SER A 138 -29.21 3.33 8.86
N ASN A 139 -29.51 2.23 9.54
CA ASN A 139 -28.54 1.52 10.37
C ASN A 139 -27.42 0.86 9.53
N SER A 140 -27.78 0.44 8.31
CA SER A 140 -26.85 -0.07 7.28
C SER A 140 -25.83 0.99 6.88
N VAL A 141 -26.28 2.22 6.62
CA VAL A 141 -25.40 3.34 6.22
C VAL A 141 -24.43 3.72 7.34
N ASP A 142 -24.88 3.82 8.60
CA ASP A 142 -24.01 4.17 9.73
C ASP A 142 -22.88 3.15 9.93
N SER A 143 -23.20 1.85 9.85
CA SER A 143 -22.24 0.75 9.90
C SER A 143 -21.25 0.80 8.74
N LEU A 144 -21.70 1.10 7.53
CA LEU A 144 -20.84 1.25 6.35
C LEU A 144 -19.91 2.47 6.45
N GLU A 145 -20.39 3.57 7.02
CA GLU A 145 -19.56 4.74 7.32
C GLU A 145 -18.49 4.43 8.38
N ARG A 146 -18.86 3.66 9.41
CA ARG A 146 -17.88 3.18 10.41
C ARG A 146 -16.82 2.29 9.76
N LEU A 147 -17.23 1.34 8.92
CA LEU A 147 -16.31 0.49 8.16
C LEU A 147 -15.36 1.31 7.29
N LEU A 148 -15.86 2.33 6.58
CA LEU A 148 -15.02 3.21 5.77
C LEU A 148 -13.95 3.91 6.61
N LYS A 149 -14.32 4.46 7.78
CA LYS A 149 -13.37 5.12 8.69
C LYS A 149 -12.28 4.16 9.17
N LEU A 150 -12.67 2.97 9.61
CA LEU A 150 -11.71 1.94 10.03
C LEU A 150 -10.75 1.55 8.90
N CYS A 151 -11.26 1.41 7.67
CA CYS A 151 -10.41 1.15 6.52
C CYS A 151 -9.45 2.31 6.21
N GLN A 152 -9.92 3.56 6.30
CA GLN A 152 -9.05 4.74 6.13
C GLN A 152 -7.93 4.76 7.17
N GLU A 153 -8.23 4.43 8.42
CA GLU A 153 -7.23 4.32 9.49
C GLU A 153 -6.21 3.20 9.21
N ILE A 154 -6.65 2.05 8.67
CA ILE A 154 -5.73 1.01 8.17
C ILE A 154 -4.85 1.56 7.04
N GLY A 155 -5.41 2.36 6.11
CA GLY A 155 -4.64 3.01 5.05
C GLY A 155 -3.49 3.83 5.60
N VAL A 156 -3.75 4.66 6.61
CA VAL A 156 -2.70 5.44 7.29
C VAL A 156 -1.63 4.55 7.89
N GLN A 157 -2.00 3.42 8.50
CA GLN A 157 -1.00 2.50 9.07
C GLN A 157 -0.21 1.74 7.98
N VAL A 158 -0.80 1.47 6.82
CA VAL A 158 -0.11 0.89 5.67
C VAL A 158 0.90 1.87 5.08
N ASP A 159 0.52 3.14 4.93
CA ASP A 159 1.43 4.20 4.47
C ASP A 159 2.61 4.36 5.45
N GLU A 160 2.33 4.40 6.75
CA GLU A 160 3.35 4.43 7.81
C GLU A 160 4.28 3.22 7.71
N LEU A 161 3.72 2.00 7.62
CA LEU A 161 4.50 0.77 7.51
C LEU A 161 5.41 0.77 6.27
N GLY A 162 4.94 1.32 5.14
CA GLY A 162 5.73 1.49 3.93
C GLY A 162 6.86 2.51 4.10
N ALA A 163 6.59 3.64 4.77
CA ALA A 163 7.58 4.69 5.03
C ALA A 163 8.70 4.23 5.98
N CYS A 164 8.38 3.43 7.00
CA CYS A 164 9.35 2.95 7.98
C CYS A 164 10.38 1.94 7.41
N LEU A 165 10.21 1.48 6.16
CA LEU A 165 11.12 0.51 5.54
C LEU A 165 12.34 1.14 4.86
N TYR A 166 12.31 2.45 4.63
CA TYR A 166 13.45 3.15 4.06
C TYR A 166 14.56 3.28 5.12
N PRO A 167 15.84 3.09 4.76
CA PRO A 167 16.95 3.22 5.70
C PRO A 167 17.08 4.61 6.34
N PRO A 168 17.40 4.71 7.64
CA PRO A 168 17.41 3.61 8.62
C PRO A 168 15.98 3.20 9.02
N GLN A 169 15.73 1.89 9.11
CA GLN A 169 14.38 1.38 9.40
C GLN A 169 13.87 1.77 10.79
N GLU A 170 12.60 2.20 10.86
CA GLU A 170 11.97 2.69 12.09
C GLU A 170 11.21 1.58 12.84
N VAL A 171 11.94 0.59 13.37
CA VAL A 171 11.37 -0.60 14.06
C VAL A 171 10.26 -0.26 15.09
N PRO A 172 10.39 0.75 15.97
CA PRO A 172 9.33 1.09 16.92
C PRO A 172 8.03 1.56 16.24
N ALA A 173 8.14 2.32 15.15
CA ALA A 173 7.00 2.81 14.38
C ALA A 173 6.34 1.65 13.62
N MET A 174 7.12 0.75 13.03
CA MET A 174 6.60 -0.47 12.39
C MET A 174 5.80 -1.34 13.36
N LYS A 175 6.28 -1.49 14.60
CA LYS A 175 5.59 -2.24 15.64
C LYS A 175 4.27 -1.57 16.02
N ALA A 176 4.28 -0.27 16.26
CA ALA A 176 3.07 0.49 16.57
C ALA A 176 2.03 0.44 15.43
N ALA A 177 2.48 0.53 14.18
CA ALA A 177 1.61 0.40 13.01
C ALA A 177 1.00 -1.00 12.92
N SER A 178 1.80 -2.05 13.13
CA SER A 178 1.34 -3.45 13.11
C SER A 178 0.30 -3.75 14.19
N GLU A 179 0.53 -3.28 15.41
CA GLU A 179 -0.42 -3.42 16.53
C GLU A 179 -1.74 -2.72 16.23
N LYS A 180 -1.69 -1.50 15.67
CA LYS A 180 -2.88 -0.76 15.25
C LYS A 180 -3.65 -1.48 14.15
N ILE A 181 -2.97 -1.97 13.10
CA ILE A 181 -3.61 -2.78 12.05
C ILE A 181 -4.33 -3.97 12.67
N SER A 182 -3.69 -4.69 13.59
CA SER A 182 -4.30 -5.83 14.29
C SER A 182 -5.61 -5.44 14.99
N SER A 183 -5.59 -4.35 15.78
CA SER A 183 -6.78 -3.87 16.50
C SER A 183 -7.90 -3.41 15.56
N LEU A 184 -7.57 -2.70 14.49
CA LEU A 184 -8.54 -2.20 13.51
C LEU A 184 -9.23 -3.35 12.78
N ILE A 185 -8.51 -4.43 12.51
CA ILE A 185 -9.04 -5.63 11.84
C ILE A 185 -10.03 -6.37 12.74
N ASP A 186 -9.82 -6.39 14.06
CA ASP A 186 -10.80 -6.91 15.02
C ASP A 186 -12.08 -6.06 15.03
N GLU A 187 -11.95 -4.73 14.98
CA GLU A 187 -13.10 -3.81 14.91
C GLU A 187 -13.89 -3.93 13.61
N ILE A 188 -13.21 -4.08 12.46
CA ILE A 188 -13.85 -4.29 11.16
C ILE A 188 -14.60 -5.63 11.16
N GLN A 189 -14.01 -6.70 11.69
CA GLN A 189 -14.68 -8.00 11.80
C GLN A 189 -15.98 -7.90 12.60
N LEU A 190 -15.95 -7.26 13.76
CA LEU A 190 -17.13 -7.03 14.59
C LEU A 190 -18.24 -6.32 13.79
N GLU A 191 -17.88 -5.27 13.05
CA GLU A 191 -18.84 -4.49 12.28
C GLU A 191 -19.42 -5.28 11.09
N VAL A 192 -18.59 -6.09 10.41
CA VAL A 192 -19.04 -6.98 9.32
C VAL A 192 -19.99 -8.05 9.83
N GLU A 193 -19.74 -8.61 11.01
CA GLU A 193 -20.63 -9.58 11.67
C GLU A 193 -21.97 -8.95 12.04
N ASN A 194 -21.98 -7.72 12.56
CA ASN A 194 -23.20 -6.96 12.87
C ASN A 194 -24.06 -6.74 11.62
N LEU A 195 -23.42 -6.50 10.48
CA LEU A 195 -24.08 -6.38 9.17
C LEU A 195 -24.50 -7.72 8.57
N LYS A 196 -24.18 -8.85 9.21
CA LYS A 196 -24.36 -10.21 8.66
C LYS A 196 -23.68 -10.38 7.29
N GLY A 197 -22.61 -9.63 7.04
CA GLY A 197 -21.85 -9.62 5.79
C GLY A 197 -20.67 -10.58 5.78
N SER A 198 -20.45 -11.30 6.87
CA SER A 198 -19.31 -12.20 7.03
C SER A 198 -19.38 -13.39 6.06
N SER A 199 -18.27 -13.69 5.40
CA SER A 199 -18.12 -14.89 4.56
C SER A 199 -16.88 -15.67 4.97
N GLU A 200 -16.84 -16.97 4.67
CA GLU A 200 -15.68 -17.82 4.99
C GLU A 200 -14.37 -17.24 4.44
N ALA A 201 -14.39 -16.79 3.18
CA ALA A 201 -13.22 -16.17 2.56
C ALA A 201 -12.76 -14.89 3.28
N TYR A 202 -13.69 -14.11 3.84
CA TYR A 202 -13.34 -12.93 4.64
C TYR A 202 -12.65 -13.31 5.95
N PHE A 203 -13.17 -14.31 6.66
CA PHE A 203 -12.52 -14.82 7.89
C PHE A 203 -11.15 -15.43 7.61
N GLN A 204 -11.02 -16.17 6.51
CA GLN A 204 -9.75 -16.73 6.08
C GLN A 204 -8.72 -15.63 5.79
N ALA A 205 -9.11 -14.56 5.09
CA ALA A 205 -8.24 -13.41 4.85
C ALA A 205 -7.81 -12.74 6.17
N CYS A 206 -8.72 -12.56 7.12
CA CYS A 206 -8.39 -11.99 8.43
C CYS A 206 -7.43 -12.87 9.23
N SER A 207 -7.58 -14.20 9.15
CA SER A 207 -6.65 -15.16 9.76
C SER A 207 -5.27 -15.09 9.12
N GLY A 208 -5.21 -15.01 7.77
CA GLY A 208 -3.98 -14.82 7.02
C GLY A 208 -3.22 -13.56 7.46
N LEU A 209 -3.91 -12.43 7.56
CA LEU A 209 -3.33 -11.18 8.03
C LEU A 209 -2.79 -11.28 9.46
N ARG A 210 -3.54 -11.86 10.41
CA ARG A 210 -3.07 -12.05 11.79
C ARG A 210 -1.82 -12.92 11.87
N ASN A 211 -1.70 -13.93 11.02
CA ASN A 211 -0.50 -14.76 10.95
C ASN A 211 0.70 -13.97 10.44
N SER A 212 0.52 -13.15 9.39
CA SER A 212 1.56 -12.28 8.86
C SER A 212 2.02 -11.22 9.87
N LEU A 213 1.09 -10.59 10.59
CA LEU A 213 1.40 -9.63 11.65
C LEU A 213 2.25 -10.27 12.75
N ARG A 214 1.87 -11.47 13.22
CA ARG A 214 2.64 -12.22 14.23
C ARG A 214 4.06 -12.54 13.76
N GLN A 215 4.23 -12.89 12.49
CA GLN A 215 5.55 -13.17 11.93
C GLN A 215 6.42 -11.92 11.88
N LEU A 216 5.85 -10.78 11.47
CA LEU A 216 6.54 -9.49 11.47
C LEU A 216 6.95 -9.08 12.90
N GLU A 217 6.01 -9.10 13.85
CA GLU A 217 6.26 -8.78 15.26
C GLU A 217 7.40 -9.63 15.85
N SER A 218 7.39 -10.94 15.57
CA SER A 218 8.44 -11.85 16.04
C SER A 218 9.83 -11.52 15.50
N GLU A 219 9.91 -10.94 14.29
CA GLU A 219 11.18 -10.54 13.69
C GLU A 219 11.64 -9.17 14.22
N LEU A 220 10.72 -8.22 14.37
CA LEU A 220 11.01 -6.90 14.97
C LEU A 220 11.56 -7.04 16.41
N ASP A 221 11.01 -7.98 17.19
CA ASP A 221 11.48 -8.25 18.55
C ASP A 221 12.90 -8.84 18.58
N ARG A 222 13.28 -9.67 17.58
CA ARG A 222 14.65 -10.18 17.46
C ARG A 222 15.64 -9.07 17.15
N SER A 223 15.28 -8.19 16.23
CA SER A 223 16.13 -7.09 15.79
C SER A 223 16.49 -6.15 16.92
N SER A 224 15.50 -5.78 17.73
CA SER A 224 15.71 -4.97 18.93
C SER A 224 16.70 -5.59 19.94
N THR A 225 16.74 -6.92 20.06
CA THR A 225 17.69 -7.61 20.95
C THR A 225 19.10 -7.76 20.37
N ALA A 226 19.22 -7.85 19.04
CA ALA A 226 20.49 -8.01 18.35
C ALA A 226 21.38 -6.77 18.50
N ASP A 227 20.80 -5.57 18.56
CA ASP A 227 21.54 -4.32 18.76
C ASP A 227 22.12 -4.13 20.18
N ILE A 228 21.53 -4.78 21.18
CA ILE A 228 21.92 -4.62 22.59
C ILE A 228 23.14 -5.48 22.93
N VAL A 229 23.23 -6.69 22.38
CA VAL A 229 24.27 -7.68 22.74
C VAL A 229 25.70 -7.24 22.38
N PRO A 230 25.98 -6.68 21.18
CA PRO A 230 27.31 -6.19 20.82
C PRO A 230 27.71 -4.94 21.63
N LYS A 231 26.74 -4.09 21.96
CA LYS A 231 26.99 -2.82 22.68
C LYS A 231 27.40 -3.04 24.13
N MET A 232 26.95 -4.13 24.76
CA MET A 232 27.33 -4.50 26.13
C MET A 232 28.72 -5.16 26.23
N GLN A 233 29.18 -5.85 25.18
CA GLN A 233 30.51 -6.50 25.20
C GLN A 233 31.67 -5.50 25.14
N ASN A 234 31.47 -4.33 24.54
CA ASN A 234 32.47 -3.26 24.47
C ASN A 234 32.63 -2.44 25.77
N LEU A 235 31.85 -2.73 26.82
CA LEU A 235 31.92 -2.06 28.12
C LEU A 235 32.73 -2.85 29.17
N VAL A 236 33.20 -4.06 28.84
CA VAL A 236 34.12 -4.81 29.70
C VAL A 236 35.53 -4.25 29.48
N VAL A 237 35.85 -3.18 30.20
CA VAL A 237 37.20 -2.64 30.29
C VAL A 237 37.95 -3.45 31.34
N ASP A 238 39.05 -4.07 30.93
CA ASP A 238 39.99 -4.83 31.77
C ASP A 238 40.45 -4.00 32.97
N ASN A 239 40.53 -4.63 34.15
CA ASN A 239 40.94 -4.03 35.43
C ASN A 239 42.31 -4.56 35.86
#